data_AF-X1TRQ7-F1
#
_entry.id   AF-X1TRQ7-F1
#
_cell.length_a   1.000
_cell.length_b   1.000
_cell.length_c   1.000
_cell.angle_alpha   90.00
_cell.angle_beta   90.00
_cell.angle_gamma   90.00
#
_symmetry.space_group_name_H-M   'P 1'
#
loop_
_entity.id
_entity.type
_entity.pdbx_description
1 polymer ?
#
loop_
_entity_poly.entity_id
_entity_poly.type
_entity_poly.pdbx_seq_one_letter_code
_entity_poly.pdbx_strand_id
1 'polypeptide(L)'
;YAGIFVFLYGKVYDLNLTNIDMTGNDNSATSIAILALSGSVIESCNVTGKVKGVGNVGGLVAVSFGTADSGLIQNSSFVGSVTKEGSAVATFVGGFVGQQNRGIIRDCYYRGIVSKVDQSGGGFVGLCKGGTICRSYTVSSFNSTGGPGFKHFCGDNDGGTIEASNYYDAEVSNAASDDSNAIAITTTALAKQTASYPQFDFTDVWSITAGSTYPYLTCGSYVAVACPIGISSSSSSSSSSSVSSVSSASSASSSSVSSSSVSSSSASSSSVSSSG
;
A
#
# COMPACT_ATOMS: atom_id res chain seq x y z
N TYR A 1 6.10 -25.82 8.26
CA TYR A 1 6.74 -24.59 7.76
C TYR A 1 7.99 -24.99 7.01
N ALA A 2 8.24 -24.41 5.84
CA ALA A 2 9.52 -24.56 5.13
C ALA A 2 10.07 -23.16 4.83
N GLY A 3 11.37 -22.96 5.08
CA GLY A 3 12.03 -21.66 5.08
C GLY A 3 13.44 -21.77 5.64
N ILE A 4 14.28 -20.76 5.41
CA ILE A 4 15.62 -20.69 6.02
C ILE A 4 15.48 -20.56 7.53
N PHE A 5 14.47 -19.83 8.00
CA PHE A 5 14.10 -19.73 9.41
C PHE A 5 12.62 -20.08 9.59
N VAL A 6 12.39 -21.31 10.06
CA VAL A 6 11.07 -21.95 10.19
C VAL A 6 10.26 -21.37 11.36
N PHE A 7 10.93 -20.95 12.42
CA PHE A 7 10.38 -20.14 13.50
C PHE A 7 11.48 -19.22 14.02
N LEU A 8 11.30 -17.91 13.88
CA LEU A 8 12.22 -16.93 14.40
C LEU A 8 11.62 -16.25 15.64
N TYR A 9 12.42 -16.27 16.72
CA TYR A 9 12.25 -15.49 17.94
C TYR A 9 13.54 -14.67 18.14
N GLY A 10 13.67 -13.55 17.46
CA GLY A 10 14.90 -12.76 17.46
C GLY A 10 14.91 -11.64 16.43
N LYS A 11 16.12 -11.21 16.04
CA LYS A 11 16.32 -10.19 15.00
C LYS A 11 17.08 -10.80 13.83
N VAL A 12 16.64 -10.55 12.61
CA VAL A 12 17.38 -10.79 11.38
C VAL A 12 17.56 -9.43 10.71
N TYR A 13 18.80 -9.08 10.42
CA TYR A 13 19.13 -7.82 9.77
C TYR A 13 20.23 -8.00 8.72
N ASP A 14 20.27 -7.10 7.74
CA ASP A 14 21.28 -7.03 6.67
C ASP A 14 21.43 -8.32 5.83
N LEU A 15 20.32 -9.05 5.67
CA LEU A 15 20.31 -10.29 4.91
C LEU A 15 20.05 -10.03 3.43
N ASN A 16 20.99 -10.39 2.57
CA ASN A 16 20.83 -10.32 1.11
C ASN A 16 20.89 -11.73 0.51
N LEU A 17 19.75 -12.20 0.00
CA LEU A 17 19.64 -13.50 -0.65
C LEU A 17 19.23 -13.30 -2.10
N THR A 18 19.91 -13.98 -3.02
CA THR A 18 19.60 -13.88 -4.43
C THR A 18 19.30 -15.23 -5.02
N ASN A 19 18.39 -15.24 -5.99
CA ASN A 19 18.08 -16.40 -6.80
C ASN A 19 17.62 -17.63 -5.98
N ILE A 20 16.87 -17.40 -4.90
CA ILE A 20 16.31 -18.48 -4.08
C ILE A 20 15.26 -19.28 -4.88
N ASP A 21 15.16 -20.58 -4.64
CA ASP A 21 14.05 -21.42 -5.10
C ASP A 21 13.56 -22.24 -3.90
N MET A 22 12.45 -21.79 -3.32
CA MET A 22 11.82 -22.45 -2.19
C MET A 22 10.49 -23.05 -2.60
N THR A 23 10.36 -24.36 -2.40
CA THR A 23 9.12 -25.10 -2.56
C THR A 23 8.85 -25.83 -1.25
N GLY A 24 7.68 -25.62 -0.65
CA GLY A 24 7.29 -26.46 0.47
C GLY A 24 6.29 -27.53 0.07
N ASN A 25 6.29 -28.57 0.89
CA ASN A 25 5.78 -29.89 0.52
C ASN A 25 4.24 -29.96 0.66
N ASP A 26 3.64 -30.92 -0.05
CA ASP A 26 2.18 -31.14 -0.24
C ASP A 26 1.33 -31.38 1.03
N ASN A 27 1.89 -31.22 2.23
CA ASN A 27 1.10 -31.26 3.45
C ASN A 27 0.28 -29.97 3.55
N SER A 28 -1.05 -30.14 3.57
CA SER A 28 -2.14 -29.15 3.47
C SER A 28 -2.15 -27.99 4.48
N ALA A 29 -1.11 -27.86 5.32
CA ALA A 29 -1.00 -26.82 6.34
C ALA A 29 0.41 -26.20 6.45
N THR A 30 1.35 -26.54 5.56
CA THR A 30 2.70 -25.95 5.65
C THR A 30 2.71 -24.52 5.08
N SER A 31 2.81 -23.53 5.97
CA SER A 31 3.07 -22.14 5.57
C SER A 31 4.54 -22.02 5.14
N ILE A 32 4.80 -21.33 4.04
CA ILE A 32 6.13 -21.30 3.41
C ILE A 32 6.54 -19.86 3.13
N ALA A 33 7.73 -19.52 3.62
CA ALA A 33 8.44 -18.30 3.32
C ALA A 33 9.87 -18.42 3.82
N ILE A 34 10.66 -17.41 3.51
CA ILE A 34 12.07 -17.31 3.87
C ILE A 34 12.22 -17.22 5.40
N LEU A 35 11.34 -16.45 6.04
CA LEU A 35 11.36 -16.10 7.45
C LEU A 35 9.95 -16.22 8.03
N ALA A 36 9.69 -17.17 8.94
CA ALA A 36 8.44 -17.18 9.71
C ALA A 36 8.69 -16.58 11.09
N LEU A 37 7.90 -15.57 11.49
CA LEU A 37 8.19 -14.78 12.68
C LEU A 37 7.13 -14.93 13.75
N SER A 38 7.56 -15.06 15.00
CA SER A 38 6.75 -14.71 16.16
C SER A 38 7.53 -13.78 17.09
N GLY A 39 7.09 -12.52 17.17
CA GLY A 39 7.68 -11.48 18.04
C GLY A 39 9.04 -10.96 17.58
N SER A 40 9.39 -11.14 16.30
CA SER A 40 10.74 -10.88 15.77
C SER A 40 10.86 -9.57 15.00
N VAL A 41 12.10 -9.12 14.79
CA VAL A 41 12.46 -7.98 13.93
C VAL A 41 13.14 -8.49 12.66
N ILE A 42 12.63 -8.10 11.50
CA ILE A 42 13.29 -8.22 10.21
C ILE A 42 13.61 -6.81 9.73
N GLU A 43 14.87 -6.56 9.43
CA GLU A 43 15.35 -5.24 9.03
C GLU A 43 16.34 -5.37 7.89
N SER A 44 16.34 -4.46 6.91
CA SER A 44 17.39 -4.42 5.88
C SER A 44 17.58 -5.75 5.12
N CYS A 45 16.50 -6.51 4.91
CA CYS A 45 16.54 -7.82 4.26
C CYS A 45 16.06 -7.73 2.82
N ASN A 46 16.91 -8.05 1.85
CA ASN A 46 16.55 -8.06 0.44
C ASN A 46 16.65 -9.46 -0.12
N VAL A 47 15.56 -9.94 -0.70
CA VAL A 47 15.55 -11.30 -1.24
C VAL A 47 15.00 -11.35 -2.66
N THR A 48 15.66 -12.11 -3.52
CA THR A 48 15.17 -12.39 -4.88
C THR A 48 15.00 -13.87 -5.15
N GLY A 49 13.95 -14.23 -5.91
CA GLY A 49 13.78 -15.59 -6.43
C GLY A 49 12.33 -16.08 -6.44
N LYS A 50 12.11 -17.32 -6.00
CA LYS A 50 10.83 -18.03 -6.16
C LYS A 50 10.40 -18.71 -4.88
N VAL A 51 9.13 -18.53 -4.54
CA VAL A 51 8.49 -19.16 -3.38
C VAL A 51 7.21 -19.87 -3.83
N LYS A 52 7.11 -21.15 -3.52
CA LYS A 52 5.97 -22.02 -3.82
C LYS A 52 5.48 -22.68 -2.54
N GLY A 53 4.17 -22.62 -2.27
CA GLY A 53 3.64 -23.25 -1.08
C GLY A 53 2.15 -23.52 -1.03
N VAL A 54 1.75 -24.38 -0.10
CA VAL A 54 0.38 -24.93 -0.01
C VAL A 54 -0.49 -24.25 1.06
N GLY A 55 0.12 -23.77 2.15
CA GLY A 55 -0.54 -23.02 3.22
C GLY A 55 -0.51 -21.50 2.99
N ASN A 56 -0.26 -20.73 4.05
CA ASN A 56 0.03 -19.30 3.89
C ASN A 56 1.36 -19.12 3.14
N VAL A 57 1.36 -18.28 2.11
CA VAL A 57 2.54 -18.05 1.27
C VAL A 57 2.86 -16.56 1.25
N GLY A 58 4.09 -16.24 1.62
CA GLY A 58 4.65 -14.90 1.50
C GLY A 58 6.04 -14.94 0.90
N GLY A 59 6.36 -13.97 0.04
CA GLY A 59 7.66 -13.88 -0.58
C GLY A 59 8.80 -13.77 0.42
N LEU A 60 8.66 -12.93 1.46
CA LEU A 60 9.61 -12.81 2.56
C LEU A 60 9.14 -13.56 3.81
N VAL A 61 7.87 -13.38 4.20
CA VAL A 61 7.31 -13.91 5.45
C VAL A 61 5.97 -14.60 5.25
N ALA A 62 5.82 -15.84 5.72
CA ALA A 62 4.59 -16.60 5.50
C ALA A 62 3.51 -16.13 6.46
N VAL A 63 3.91 -16.05 7.74
CA VAL A 63 3.10 -15.53 8.82
C VAL A 63 4.02 -14.71 9.71
N SER A 64 3.65 -13.46 9.98
CA SER A 64 4.22 -12.68 11.06
C SER A 64 3.25 -12.64 12.22
N PHE A 65 3.74 -12.96 13.42
CA PHE A 65 3.04 -12.71 14.67
C PHE A 65 3.75 -11.59 15.41
N GLY A 66 2.98 -10.60 15.85
CA GLY A 66 3.43 -9.55 16.74
C GLY A 66 2.53 -9.40 17.97
N THR A 67 3.00 -8.64 18.93
CA THR A 67 2.15 -7.89 19.86
C THR A 67 2.01 -6.45 19.34
N ALA A 68 1.26 -5.58 20.02
CA ALA A 68 1.18 -4.17 19.61
C ALA A 68 2.57 -3.51 19.55
N ASP A 69 3.53 -4.00 20.35
CA ASP A 69 4.87 -3.42 20.53
C ASP A 69 6.02 -4.34 20.12
N SER A 70 5.75 -5.54 19.60
CA SER A 70 6.79 -6.49 19.18
C SER A 70 6.39 -7.18 17.88
N GLY A 71 7.29 -7.24 16.90
CA GLY A 71 6.96 -7.65 15.53
C GLY A 71 7.14 -6.47 14.58
N LEU A 72 8.30 -6.42 13.92
CA LEU A 72 8.66 -5.33 13.02
C LEU A 72 9.29 -5.92 11.77
N ILE A 73 8.76 -5.60 10.61
CA ILE A 73 9.39 -5.86 9.31
C ILE A 73 9.64 -4.51 8.67
N GLN A 74 10.90 -4.15 8.48
CA GLN A 74 11.24 -2.85 7.94
C GLN A 74 12.39 -2.88 6.94
N ASN A 75 12.44 -1.86 6.08
CA ASN A 75 13.58 -1.64 5.18
C ASN A 75 13.91 -2.90 4.38
N SER A 76 12.90 -3.66 3.97
CA SER A 76 13.08 -5.00 3.42
C SER A 76 12.34 -5.15 2.11
N SER A 77 12.86 -6.02 1.24
CA SER A 77 12.31 -6.23 -0.08
C SER A 77 12.25 -7.69 -0.48
N PHE A 78 11.26 -8.00 -1.31
CA PHE A 78 11.21 -9.25 -2.06
C PHE A 78 10.99 -8.97 -3.54
N VAL A 79 11.81 -9.57 -4.40
CA VAL A 79 11.66 -9.48 -5.86
C VAL A 79 11.61 -10.87 -6.45
N GLY A 80 10.44 -11.30 -6.90
CA GLY A 80 10.29 -12.71 -7.24
C GLY A 80 8.89 -13.17 -7.56
N SER A 81 8.75 -14.47 -7.76
CA SER A 81 7.44 -15.10 -7.96
C SER A 81 6.97 -15.78 -6.69
N VAL A 82 5.71 -15.54 -6.34
CA VAL A 82 5.01 -16.19 -5.23
C VAL A 82 3.86 -17.00 -5.80
N THR A 83 3.86 -18.31 -5.57
CA THR A 83 2.86 -19.22 -6.12
C THR A 83 2.23 -20.03 -5.00
N LYS A 84 0.90 -19.98 -4.91
CA LYS A 84 0.17 -20.97 -4.11
C LYS A 84 0.02 -22.27 -4.92
N GLU A 85 0.20 -23.40 -4.26
CA GLU A 85 -0.08 -24.73 -4.80
C GLU A 85 -1.09 -25.45 -3.89
N GLY A 86 -1.74 -26.50 -4.41
CA GLY A 86 -2.73 -27.26 -3.66
C GLY A 86 -4.07 -26.52 -3.41
N SER A 87 -4.99 -27.25 -2.78
CA SER A 87 -6.39 -26.85 -2.58
C SER A 87 -6.73 -26.69 -1.09
N ALA A 88 -5.77 -26.23 -0.28
CA ALA A 88 -6.01 -25.99 1.15
C ALA A 88 -7.05 -24.86 1.32
N VAL A 89 -8.08 -25.14 2.13
CA VAL A 89 -9.17 -24.22 2.44
C VAL A 89 -8.69 -23.24 3.51
N ALA A 90 -8.87 -21.93 3.29
CA ALA A 90 -8.44 -20.83 4.17
C ALA A 90 -6.92 -20.59 4.24
N THR A 91 -6.31 -20.18 3.12
CA THR A 91 -4.92 -19.72 3.09
C THR A 91 -4.81 -18.32 2.53
N PHE A 92 -3.86 -17.54 3.05
CA PHE A 92 -3.57 -16.20 2.58
C PHE A 92 -2.29 -16.18 1.76
N VAL A 93 -2.34 -15.49 0.62
CA VAL A 93 -1.21 -15.34 -0.28
C VAL A 93 -0.87 -13.87 -0.39
N GLY A 94 0.34 -13.49 -0.02
CA GLY A 94 0.87 -12.15 -0.19
C GLY A 94 2.17 -12.17 -0.96
N GLY A 95 2.40 -11.21 -1.85
CA GLY A 95 3.69 -11.09 -2.52
C GLY A 95 4.84 -10.88 -1.56
N PHE A 96 4.62 -10.14 -0.47
CA PHE A 96 5.61 -9.89 0.58
C PHE A 96 5.34 -10.72 1.84
N VAL A 97 4.13 -10.60 2.41
CA VAL A 97 3.72 -11.32 3.62
C VAL A 97 2.42 -12.07 3.41
N GLY A 98 2.39 -13.38 3.67
CA GLY A 98 1.15 -14.18 3.56
C GLY A 98 0.09 -13.69 4.54
N GLN A 99 0.41 -13.70 5.83
CA GLN A 99 -0.46 -13.20 6.88
C GLN A 99 0.33 -12.36 7.89
N GLN A 100 -0.13 -11.14 8.14
CA GLN A 100 0.32 -10.30 9.24
C GLN A 100 -0.68 -10.41 10.40
N ASN A 101 -0.20 -10.77 11.58
CA ASN A 101 -1.00 -10.78 12.81
C ASN A 101 -0.34 -9.82 13.81
N ARG A 102 -0.88 -8.60 13.92
CA ARG A 102 -0.32 -7.47 14.67
C ARG A 102 1.08 -7.06 14.16
N GLY A 103 1.79 -6.21 14.91
CA GLY A 103 3.09 -5.67 14.54
C GLY A 103 3.03 -4.64 13.40
N ILE A 104 4.20 -4.22 12.95
CA ILE A 104 4.37 -3.14 11.95
C ILE A 104 5.15 -3.68 10.75
N ILE A 105 4.63 -3.42 9.55
CA ILE A 105 5.37 -3.51 8.29
C ILE A 105 5.57 -2.09 7.78
N ARG A 106 6.82 -1.66 7.60
CA ARG A 106 7.10 -0.30 7.12
C ARG A 106 8.28 -0.22 6.19
N ASP A 107 8.29 0.76 5.30
CA ASP A 107 9.44 1.03 4.44
C ASP A 107 9.90 -0.24 3.68
N CYS A 108 8.94 -0.99 3.13
CA CYS A 108 9.17 -2.26 2.47
C CYS A 108 8.59 -2.27 1.06
N TYR A 109 9.11 -3.14 0.20
CA TYR A 109 8.52 -3.32 -1.13
C TYR A 109 8.52 -4.74 -1.66
N TYR A 110 7.53 -5.01 -2.51
CA TYR A 110 7.49 -6.22 -3.31
C TYR A 110 7.43 -5.89 -4.80
N ARG A 111 8.12 -6.71 -5.60
CA ARG A 111 7.98 -6.67 -7.06
C ARG A 111 7.94 -8.08 -7.63
N GLY A 112 6.91 -8.36 -8.43
CA GLY A 112 6.84 -9.63 -9.14
C GLY A 112 5.43 -10.13 -9.41
N ILE A 113 5.26 -11.45 -9.41
CA ILE A 113 4.01 -12.09 -9.85
C ILE A 113 3.49 -12.97 -8.73
N VAL A 114 2.22 -12.75 -8.36
CA VAL A 114 1.48 -13.62 -7.44
C VAL A 114 0.55 -14.52 -8.26
N SER A 115 0.65 -15.84 -8.07
CA SER A 115 -0.05 -16.82 -8.92
C SER A 115 -0.86 -17.83 -8.12
N LYS A 116 -1.91 -18.36 -8.77
CA LYS A 116 -2.76 -19.48 -8.27
C LYS A 116 -3.43 -19.24 -6.92
N VAL A 117 -3.80 -17.99 -6.64
CA VAL A 117 -4.60 -17.65 -5.46
C VAL A 117 -6.05 -18.09 -5.70
N ASP A 118 -6.68 -18.67 -4.69
CA ASP A 118 -8.01 -19.30 -4.76
C ASP A 118 -9.09 -18.61 -3.92
N GLN A 119 -8.74 -17.89 -2.85
CA GLN A 119 -9.71 -17.21 -1.98
C GLN A 119 -9.38 -15.73 -1.77
N SER A 120 -8.37 -15.43 -0.94
CA SER A 120 -7.98 -14.06 -0.58
C SER A 120 -6.47 -13.91 -0.76
N GLY A 121 -6.08 -13.00 -1.66
CA GLY A 121 -4.69 -12.70 -1.93
C GLY A 121 -4.45 -11.22 -2.09
N GLY A 122 -3.30 -10.79 -1.57
CA GLY A 122 -2.79 -9.44 -1.68
C GLY A 122 -1.54 -9.39 -2.53
N GLY A 123 -1.37 -8.33 -3.33
CA GLY A 123 -0.13 -8.14 -4.06
C GLY A 123 1.03 -7.90 -3.09
N PHE A 124 0.77 -7.24 -1.95
CA PHE A 124 1.74 -7.04 -0.88
C PHE A 124 1.50 -7.98 0.32
N VAL A 125 0.31 -7.92 0.94
CA VAL A 125 -0.06 -8.73 2.12
C VAL A 125 -1.34 -9.52 1.89
N GLY A 126 -1.33 -10.84 2.13
CA GLY A 126 -2.52 -11.67 1.94
C GLY A 126 -3.64 -11.34 2.94
N LEU A 127 -3.34 -11.36 4.23
CA LEU A 127 -4.23 -10.92 5.31
C LEU A 127 -3.50 -9.99 6.28
N CYS A 128 -4.06 -8.82 6.54
CA CYS A 128 -3.66 -7.97 7.65
C CYS A 128 -4.65 -8.12 8.81
N LYS A 129 -4.21 -8.71 9.93
CA LYS A 129 -5.01 -8.95 11.13
C LYS A 129 -4.48 -8.13 12.30
N GLY A 130 -5.06 -6.96 12.55
CA GLY A 130 -4.70 -6.10 13.69
C GLY A 130 -3.30 -5.48 13.64
N GLY A 131 -2.62 -5.50 12.49
CA GLY A 131 -1.28 -4.91 12.30
C GLY A 131 -1.33 -3.58 11.55
N THR A 132 -0.21 -2.87 11.53
CA THR A 132 -0.06 -1.62 10.77
C THR A 132 0.85 -1.84 9.56
N ILE A 133 0.46 -1.30 8.41
CA ILE A 133 1.30 -1.23 7.21
C ILE A 133 1.43 0.24 6.82
N CYS A 134 2.66 0.73 6.63
CA CYS A 134 2.90 2.10 6.21
C CYS A 134 4.13 2.23 5.31
N ARG A 135 4.21 3.31 4.52
CA ARG A 135 5.35 3.66 3.66
C ARG A 135 5.89 2.48 2.82
N SER A 136 4.99 1.63 2.35
CA SER A 136 5.36 0.42 1.62
C SER A 136 4.68 0.42 0.26
N TYR A 137 5.28 -0.26 -0.71
CA TYR A 137 4.67 -0.34 -2.03
C TYR A 137 4.81 -1.70 -2.69
N THR A 138 3.96 -1.94 -3.69
CA THR A 138 4.03 -3.14 -4.52
C THR A 138 3.93 -2.82 -6.00
N VAL A 139 4.75 -3.50 -6.79
CA VAL A 139 4.69 -3.51 -8.25
C VAL A 139 4.47 -4.95 -8.67
N SER A 140 3.21 -5.38 -8.62
CA SER A 140 2.85 -6.77 -8.77
C SER A 140 1.68 -6.99 -9.70
N SER A 141 1.76 -8.07 -10.49
CA SER A 141 0.63 -8.57 -11.27
C SER A 141 0.13 -9.90 -10.71
N PHE A 142 -1.13 -10.20 -10.98
CA PHE A 142 -1.73 -11.49 -10.66
C PHE A 142 -1.83 -12.36 -11.89
N ASN A 143 -1.46 -13.63 -11.71
CA ASN A 143 -1.77 -14.69 -12.65
C ASN A 143 -2.63 -15.72 -11.93
N SER A 144 -3.90 -15.35 -11.68
CA SER A 144 -4.89 -16.19 -11.02
C SER A 144 -6.12 -16.37 -11.91
N THR A 145 -6.80 -17.50 -11.72
CA THR A 145 -7.95 -17.93 -12.52
C THR A 145 -9.29 -17.82 -11.76
N GLY A 146 -9.33 -17.26 -10.54
CA GLY A 146 -10.50 -17.43 -9.66
C GLY A 146 -10.92 -16.20 -8.85
N GLY A 147 -12.11 -15.67 -9.14
CA GLY A 147 -12.96 -14.95 -8.17
C GLY A 147 -12.64 -13.46 -7.87
N PRO A 148 -13.67 -12.65 -7.51
CA PRO A 148 -13.58 -11.19 -7.33
C PRO A 148 -12.88 -10.71 -6.03
N GLY A 149 -12.20 -11.59 -5.29
CA GLY A 149 -11.69 -11.32 -3.94
C GLY A 149 -10.25 -10.81 -3.85
N PHE A 150 -9.57 -10.59 -4.99
CA PHE A 150 -8.17 -10.16 -4.97
C PHE A 150 -8.03 -8.66 -4.86
N LYS A 151 -7.03 -8.27 -4.08
CA LYS A 151 -6.61 -6.90 -3.93
C LYS A 151 -5.12 -6.82 -4.18
N HIS A 152 -4.65 -5.78 -4.83
CA HIS A 152 -3.28 -5.65 -5.32
C HIS A 152 -2.32 -5.08 -4.29
N PHE A 153 -2.82 -4.60 -3.15
CA PHE A 153 -2.02 -4.31 -1.97
C PHE A 153 -2.32 -5.30 -0.85
N CYS A 154 -3.49 -5.24 -0.22
CA CYS A 154 -3.84 -6.11 0.91
C CYS A 154 -5.11 -6.90 0.63
N GLY A 155 -5.02 -8.24 0.57
CA GLY A 155 -6.12 -9.14 0.21
C GLY A 155 -7.32 -9.00 1.12
N ASP A 156 -7.10 -9.20 2.42
CA ASP A 156 -8.12 -9.05 3.45
C ASP A 156 -7.57 -8.22 4.64
N ASN A 157 -8.45 -7.45 5.29
CA ASN A 157 -8.09 -6.60 6.43
C ASN A 157 -9.04 -6.83 7.62
N ASP A 158 -8.58 -7.62 8.58
CA ASP A 158 -9.27 -7.96 9.83
C ASP A 158 -8.75 -7.07 10.98
N GLY A 159 -9.25 -5.83 11.02
CA GLY A 159 -8.94 -4.87 12.07
C GLY A 159 -7.51 -4.30 12.04
N GLY A 160 -6.79 -4.46 10.94
CA GLY A 160 -5.50 -3.80 10.70
C GLY A 160 -5.63 -2.37 10.18
N THR A 161 -4.53 -1.63 10.27
CA THR A 161 -4.39 -0.25 9.80
C THR A 161 -3.50 -0.23 8.56
N ILE A 162 -4.10 0.05 7.40
CA ILE A 162 -3.38 0.25 6.15
C ILE A 162 -3.38 1.77 5.90
N GLU A 163 -2.23 2.39 6.14
CA GLU A 163 -2.07 3.85 6.03
C GLU A 163 -2.13 4.32 4.57
N ALA A 164 -2.53 5.57 4.35
CA ALA A 164 -2.51 6.22 3.03
C ALA A 164 -1.10 6.56 2.51
N SER A 165 -0.06 6.09 3.22
CA SER A 165 1.35 6.11 2.80
C SER A 165 1.76 4.86 2.01
N ASN A 166 0.81 3.99 1.69
CA ASN A 166 1.06 2.77 0.94
C ASN A 166 0.63 2.92 -0.51
N TYR A 167 1.34 2.24 -1.41
CA TYR A 167 1.18 2.45 -2.85
C TYR A 167 1.17 1.15 -3.64
N TYR A 168 0.46 1.13 -4.76
CA TYR A 168 0.54 0.05 -5.73
C TYR A 168 0.54 0.59 -7.16
N ASP A 169 1.17 -0.15 -8.08
CA ASP A 169 1.18 0.19 -9.50
C ASP A 169 -0.10 -0.29 -10.19
N ALA A 170 -1.01 0.64 -10.46
CA ALA A 170 -2.33 0.37 -11.04
C ALA A 170 -2.27 -0.20 -12.46
N GLU A 171 -1.23 0.14 -13.24
CA GLU A 171 -1.09 -0.33 -14.62
C GLU A 171 -0.49 -1.74 -14.66
N VAL A 172 0.51 -2.03 -13.82
CA VAL A 172 1.10 -3.37 -13.71
C VAL A 172 0.11 -4.35 -13.08
N SER A 173 -0.66 -3.88 -12.11
CA SER A 173 -1.62 -4.70 -11.37
C SER A 173 -2.93 -4.95 -12.12
N ASN A 174 -3.25 -4.12 -13.13
CA ASN A 174 -4.53 -4.14 -13.86
C ASN A 174 -5.75 -3.99 -12.92
N ALA A 175 -5.59 -3.16 -11.90
CA ALA A 175 -6.48 -3.01 -10.76
C ALA A 175 -7.50 -1.87 -10.91
N ALA A 176 -8.69 -2.03 -10.34
CA ALA A 176 -9.59 -0.91 -10.01
C ALA A 176 -9.17 -0.22 -8.69
N SER A 177 -9.75 0.95 -8.40
CA SER A 177 -9.26 1.94 -7.43
C SER A 177 -9.54 1.70 -5.93
N ASP A 178 -9.98 0.51 -5.52
CA ASP A 178 -10.50 0.23 -4.15
C ASP A 178 -9.64 -0.76 -3.32
N ASP A 179 -8.32 -0.64 -3.45
CA ASP A 179 -7.34 -1.58 -2.92
C ASP A 179 -6.91 -1.35 -1.46
N SER A 180 -7.86 -1.52 -0.53
CA SER A 180 -7.56 -1.58 0.92
C SER A 180 -6.83 -0.33 1.46
N ASN A 181 -7.21 0.87 0.99
CA ASN A 181 -6.63 2.17 1.37
C ASN A 181 -5.19 2.45 0.89
N ALA A 182 -4.56 1.53 0.15
CA ALA A 182 -3.36 1.88 -0.58
C ALA A 182 -3.70 2.78 -1.77
N ILE A 183 -2.82 3.71 -2.08
CA ILE A 183 -3.01 4.67 -3.16
C ILE A 183 -2.55 4.04 -4.49
N ALA A 184 -3.47 4.00 -5.44
CA ALA A 184 -3.19 3.65 -6.83
C ALA A 184 -2.28 4.73 -7.44
N ILE A 185 -1.10 4.34 -7.93
CA ILE A 185 -0.24 5.21 -8.74
C ILE A 185 -0.06 4.53 -10.10
N THR A 186 0.01 5.30 -11.18
CA THR A 186 0.28 4.77 -12.53
C THR A 186 1.78 4.55 -12.74
N THR A 187 2.24 3.59 -13.57
CA THR A 187 3.67 3.38 -13.88
C THR A 187 4.38 4.71 -14.20
N THR A 188 3.70 5.56 -14.96
CA THR A 188 4.21 6.86 -15.42
C THR A 188 4.40 7.85 -14.26
N ALA A 189 3.57 7.79 -13.21
CA ALA A 189 3.69 8.58 -11.99
C ALA A 189 4.55 7.91 -10.89
N LEU A 190 4.66 6.56 -10.87
CA LEU A 190 5.49 5.79 -9.94
C LEU A 190 6.99 5.91 -10.24
N ALA A 191 7.36 6.10 -11.50
CA ALA A 191 8.76 6.00 -11.92
C ALA A 191 9.61 7.28 -11.75
N LYS A 192 9.05 8.43 -11.32
CA LYS A 192 9.71 9.71 -11.67
C LYS A 192 9.80 10.86 -10.67
N GLN A 193 9.11 10.90 -9.52
CA GLN A 193 9.22 12.03 -8.60
C GLN A 193 9.02 11.65 -7.13
N THR A 194 9.86 12.17 -6.24
CA THR A 194 9.71 12.06 -4.77
C THR A 194 8.37 12.60 -4.29
N ALA A 195 7.79 13.56 -5.01
CA ALA A 195 6.47 14.13 -4.74
C ALA A 195 5.32 13.11 -4.78
N SER A 196 5.48 11.98 -5.49
CA SER A 196 4.50 10.88 -5.50
C SER A 196 4.47 10.09 -4.18
N TYR A 197 5.49 10.26 -3.33
CA TYR A 197 5.66 9.54 -2.07
C TYR A 197 5.96 10.54 -0.93
N PRO A 198 5.01 11.44 -0.60
CA PRO A 198 5.25 12.54 0.33
C PRO A 198 5.65 12.08 1.75
N GLN A 199 5.39 10.82 2.09
CA GLN A 199 5.72 10.25 3.40
C GLN A 199 6.97 9.35 3.38
N PHE A 200 7.58 9.09 2.21
CA PHE A 200 8.82 8.34 2.13
C PHE A 200 9.99 9.23 2.50
N ASP A 201 10.95 8.68 3.26
CA ASP A 201 12.20 9.35 3.55
C ASP A 201 13.23 9.09 2.45
N PHE A 202 13.45 10.07 1.58
CA PHE A 202 14.46 10.03 0.52
C PHE A 202 15.83 10.57 0.95
N THR A 203 16.00 10.89 2.24
CA THR A 203 17.30 11.30 2.80
C THR A 203 18.10 10.07 3.15
N ASP A 204 17.49 9.17 3.93
CA ASP A 204 18.18 8.02 4.47
C ASP A 204 17.65 6.71 3.89
N VAL A 205 16.34 6.48 3.88
CA VAL A 205 15.76 5.14 3.62
C VAL A 205 15.64 4.79 2.14
N TRP A 206 15.09 5.68 1.35
CA TRP A 206 14.72 5.45 -0.04
C TRP A 206 15.61 6.27 -0.98
N SER A 207 15.89 5.73 -2.15
CA SER A 207 16.45 6.48 -3.27
C SER A 207 15.58 6.27 -4.51
N ILE A 208 15.59 7.24 -5.42
CA ILE A 208 14.87 7.17 -6.68
C ILE A 208 15.66 7.90 -7.76
N THR A 209 15.85 7.24 -8.91
CA THR A 209 16.35 7.91 -10.10
C THR A 209 15.14 8.43 -10.86
N ALA A 210 14.85 9.72 -10.68
CA ALA A 210 13.75 10.41 -11.36
C ALA A 210 13.81 10.13 -12.88
N GLY A 211 12.72 9.61 -13.43
CA GLY A 211 12.67 9.28 -14.85
C GLY A 211 12.90 7.82 -15.16
N SER A 212 13.49 7.05 -14.23
CA SER A 212 14.14 5.77 -14.54
C SER A 212 13.77 4.62 -13.61
N THR A 213 13.51 4.85 -12.32
CA THR A 213 13.29 3.77 -11.36
C THR A 213 12.07 4.02 -10.49
N TYR A 214 11.48 2.94 -9.97
CA TYR A 214 10.69 3.01 -8.73
C TYR A 214 11.62 3.40 -7.55
N PRO A 215 11.09 3.85 -6.41
CA PRO A 215 11.87 3.95 -5.18
C PRO A 215 12.60 2.62 -4.91
N TYR A 216 13.81 2.67 -4.38
CA TYR A 216 14.53 1.48 -3.94
C TYR A 216 15.21 1.79 -2.61
N LEU A 217 15.39 0.76 -1.79
CA LEU A 217 15.99 0.91 -0.48
C LEU A 217 17.48 1.20 -0.64
N THR A 218 17.99 2.16 0.14
CA THR A 218 19.43 2.38 0.28
C THR A 218 20.04 1.26 1.13
N CYS A 219 21.36 1.26 1.33
CA CYS A 219 22.04 0.36 2.25
C CYS A 219 22.51 1.20 3.45
N GLY A 220 22.07 0.90 4.68
CA GLY A 220 22.48 1.63 5.88
C GLY A 220 21.70 1.25 7.14
N SER A 221 22.13 1.79 8.28
CA SER A 221 21.40 1.70 9.56
C SER A 221 20.49 2.91 9.71
N TYR A 222 19.19 2.68 9.88
CA TYR A 222 18.18 3.75 9.85
C TYR A 222 17.69 4.12 11.25
N VAL A 223 17.32 5.38 11.44
CA VAL A 223 16.57 5.78 12.64
C VAL A 223 15.09 5.47 12.40
N ALA A 224 14.52 4.66 13.28
CA ALA A 224 13.12 4.26 13.23
C ALA A 224 12.16 5.47 13.30
N VAL A 225 11.59 5.90 12.17
CA VAL A 225 10.48 6.87 12.16
C VAL A 225 9.16 6.11 12.31
N ALA A 226 8.37 6.43 13.34
CA ALA A 226 7.07 5.80 13.57
C ALA A 226 6.17 5.89 12.32
N CYS A 227 5.32 4.88 12.11
CA CYS A 227 4.18 5.08 11.22
C CYS A 227 3.30 6.16 11.88
N PRO A 228 2.83 7.19 11.14
CA PRO A 228 1.74 8.01 11.67
C PRO A 228 0.58 7.06 11.96
N ILE A 229 0.12 7.03 13.20
CA ILE A 229 -1.04 6.21 13.59
C ILE A 229 -2.26 7.03 13.20
N GLY A 230 -3.00 6.61 12.17
CA GLY A 230 -4.27 7.21 11.81
C GLY A 230 -5.34 7.02 12.89
N ILE A 231 -5.34 7.88 13.92
CA ILE A 231 -6.52 8.03 14.79
C ILE A 231 -7.49 8.96 14.08
N SER A 232 -8.35 8.40 13.22
CA SER A 232 -9.55 9.10 12.76
C SER A 232 -10.63 9.03 13.83
N SER A 233 -10.52 9.84 14.87
CA SER A 233 -11.65 10.14 15.76
C SER A 233 -12.18 11.54 15.43
N SER A 234 -13.24 11.60 14.65
CA SER A 234 -14.13 12.76 14.68
C SER A 234 -15.56 12.25 14.62
N SER A 235 -16.08 11.95 15.81
CA SER A 235 -17.50 11.96 16.10
C SER A 235 -18.11 13.29 15.66
N SER A 236 -19.20 13.18 14.90
CA SER A 236 -20.06 14.26 14.49
C SER A 236 -20.65 15.01 15.69
N SER A 237 -20.54 16.33 15.66
CA SER A 237 -21.56 17.21 16.20
C SER A 237 -21.54 18.55 15.47
N SER A 238 -22.52 18.70 14.58
CA SER A 238 -22.95 19.97 14.01
C SER A 238 -23.29 20.96 15.12
N SER A 239 -22.87 22.22 14.98
CA SER A 239 -23.68 23.40 15.35
C SER A 239 -23.06 24.66 14.77
N SER A 240 -23.94 25.47 14.20
CA SER A 240 -23.77 26.65 13.36
C SER A 240 -23.53 27.95 14.14
N SER A 241 -23.13 28.98 13.37
CA SER A 241 -23.19 30.45 13.65
C SER A 241 -22.24 30.97 14.74
N SER A 242 -21.41 32.00 14.50
CA SER A 242 -21.83 33.32 14.02
C SER A 242 -20.64 34.11 13.45
N VAL A 243 -20.90 34.82 12.35
CA VAL A 243 -20.06 35.88 11.81
C VAL A 243 -20.11 37.06 12.79
N SER A 244 -18.96 37.61 13.19
CA SER A 244 -18.89 38.95 13.74
C SER A 244 -17.71 39.69 13.15
N SER A 245 -18.07 40.72 12.39
CA SER A 245 -17.23 41.75 11.80
C SER A 245 -16.49 42.56 12.86
N VAL A 246 -15.22 42.87 12.61
CA VAL A 246 -14.57 44.05 13.18
C VAL A 246 -13.89 44.80 12.03
N SER A 247 -14.26 46.06 11.89
CA SER A 247 -13.91 47.00 10.84
C SER A 247 -12.81 47.99 11.29
N SER A 248 -12.24 48.68 10.29
CA SER A 248 -11.41 49.91 10.34
C SER A 248 -9.91 49.65 10.47
N ALA A 249 -8.98 50.28 9.73
CA ALA A 249 -8.96 51.45 8.83
C ALA A 249 -7.80 51.21 7.79
N SER A 250 -7.54 51.95 6.72
CA SER A 250 -7.55 53.41 6.52
C SER A 250 -7.23 53.79 5.04
N SER A 251 -7.57 55.03 4.68
CA SER A 251 -7.06 55.92 3.59
C SER A 251 -7.33 55.53 2.12
N ALA A 252 -8.29 56.18 1.45
CA ALA A 252 -8.16 57.45 0.68
C ALA A 252 -7.35 57.26 -0.63
N SER A 253 -7.89 57.46 -1.84
CA SER A 253 -8.12 58.80 -2.43
C SER A 253 -8.96 58.74 -3.73
N SER A 254 -9.99 59.59 -3.80
CA SER A 254 -10.46 60.46 -4.91
C SER A 254 -10.58 60.02 -6.38
N SER A 255 -11.74 60.44 -6.94
CA SER A 255 -12.04 60.91 -8.32
C SER A 255 -12.06 59.85 -9.45
N SER A 256 -13.00 59.80 -10.39
CA SER A 256 -13.93 60.81 -10.94
C SER A 256 -15.04 60.15 -11.78
N VAL A 257 -16.25 60.70 -11.62
CA VAL A 257 -17.36 61.00 -12.57
C VAL A 257 -17.36 60.42 -14.01
N SER A 258 -18.59 60.12 -14.44
CA SER A 258 -19.19 60.25 -15.81
C SER A 258 -19.35 58.92 -16.54
N SER A 259 -20.41 58.58 -17.27
CA SER A 259 -21.80 59.04 -17.45
C SER A 259 -22.34 58.25 -18.65
N SER A 260 -23.64 57.97 -18.69
CA SER A 260 -24.46 57.67 -19.91
C SER A 260 -24.11 56.38 -20.67
N SER A 261 -25.01 55.65 -21.33
CA SER A 261 -26.38 55.88 -21.79
C SER A 261 -26.91 54.55 -22.40
N VAL A 262 -28.21 54.26 -22.24
CA VAL A 262 -29.25 53.89 -23.25
C VAL A 262 -28.81 52.95 -24.41
N SER A 263 -29.52 51.93 -24.91
CA SER A 263 -30.94 51.65 -25.18
C SER A 263 -31.04 50.17 -25.62
N SER A 264 -32.00 49.36 -25.17
CA SER A 264 -33.32 49.07 -25.78
C SER A 264 -33.38 47.88 -26.75
N SER A 265 -34.38 47.02 -26.48
CA SER A 265 -35.22 46.22 -27.42
C SER A 265 -34.55 45.08 -28.21
N SER A 266 -35.17 43.93 -28.47
CA SER A 266 -36.59 43.59 -28.58
C SER A 266 -36.84 42.09 -28.36
N ALA A 267 -38.06 41.78 -27.91
CA ALA A 267 -38.66 40.46 -27.75
C ALA A 267 -39.02 39.77 -29.08
N SER A 268 -39.28 38.44 -29.02
CA SER A 268 -40.36 37.65 -29.65
C SER A 268 -39.87 36.19 -29.85
N SER A 269 -40.33 35.20 -29.06
CA SER A 269 -41.39 34.19 -29.39
C SER A 269 -41.21 33.54 -30.77
N SER A 270 -41.21 32.21 -30.97
CA SER A 270 -42.19 31.16 -30.58
C SER A 270 -41.57 29.80 -31.01
N SER A 271 -41.51 28.75 -30.18
CA SER A 271 -42.42 27.58 -30.10
C SER A 271 -42.79 26.85 -31.40
N VAL A 272 -42.64 25.51 -31.39
CA VAL A 272 -43.42 24.40 -32.04
C VAL A 272 -42.41 23.28 -32.44
N SER A 273 -42.23 22.18 -31.67
CA SER A 273 -42.99 20.90 -31.63
C SER A 273 -43.29 20.30 -33.02
N SER A 274 -43.27 19.02 -33.34
CA SER A 274 -42.89 17.73 -32.74
C SER A 274 -43.26 16.71 -33.85
N SER A 275 -42.45 15.66 -33.99
CA SER A 275 -42.85 14.28 -34.32
C SER A 275 -43.88 14.00 -35.43
N GLY A 276 -43.42 13.28 -36.45
CA GLY A 276 -44.21 12.51 -37.41
C GLY A 276 -43.28 11.70 -38.29
#